data_AF-A0A4Y2EKK7-F1
#
_entry.id   AF-A0A4Y2EKK7-F1
#
_cell.length_a   1.000
_cell.length_b   1.000
_cell.length_c   1.000
_cell.angle_alpha   90.00
_cell.angle_beta   90.00
_cell.angle_gamma   90.00
#
_symmetry.space_group_name_H-M   'P 1'
#
loop_
_entity.id
_entity.type
_entity.pdbx_description
1 polymer ?
#
loop_
_entity_poly.entity_id
_entity_poly.type
_entity_poly.pdbx_seq_one_letter_code
_entity_poly.pdbx_strand_id
1 'polypeptide(L)'
;MMGNFANDLKMVKNELRLLQGYIKNFKEERHSLLLQIQEKNKHVENLKSDNDSLVKTNAYYNKKKSGKLSFRKGEIAAVRRNPKETDESTKTQPRYRGPVVATEILPSDTYKISQLEPSNGRPYATIAH
;
A
#
# COMPACT_ATOMS: atom_id res chain seq x y z
N MET A 1 -32.71 50.18 -54.71
CA MET A 1 -31.58 49.21 -54.69
C MET A 1 -30.78 49.27 -53.37
N MET A 2 -30.61 50.44 -52.73
CA MET A 2 -29.82 50.62 -51.48
C MET A 2 -30.37 49.93 -50.21
N GLY A 3 -31.68 49.67 -50.11
CA GLY A 3 -32.29 49.08 -48.91
C GLY A 3 -31.85 47.65 -48.59
N ASN A 4 -31.44 46.87 -49.60
CA ASN A 4 -30.99 45.49 -49.41
C ASN A 4 -29.57 45.44 -48.83
N PHE A 5 -28.70 46.36 -49.28
CA PHE A 5 -27.29 46.42 -48.86
C PHE A 5 -27.14 46.73 -47.35
N ALA A 6 -28.03 47.56 -46.80
CA ALA A 6 -28.03 47.86 -45.37
C ALA A 6 -28.44 46.64 -44.52
N ASN A 7 -29.36 45.81 -45.02
CA ASN A 7 -29.77 44.57 -44.36
C ASN A 7 -28.65 43.52 -44.42
N ASP A 8 -27.99 43.38 -45.57
CA ASP A 8 -26.87 42.46 -45.76
C ASP A 8 -25.70 42.82 -44.83
N LEU A 9 -25.35 44.10 -44.71
CA LEU A 9 -24.30 44.57 -43.80
C LEU A 9 -24.64 44.28 -42.32
N LYS A 10 -25.92 44.42 -41.95
CA LYS A 10 -26.40 44.12 -40.58
C LYS A 10 -26.30 42.62 -40.26
N MET A 11 -26.57 41.77 -41.25
CA MET A 11 -26.44 40.32 -41.12
C MET A 11 -24.98 39.91 -40.92
N VAL A 12 -24.06 40.38 -41.78
CA VAL A 12 -22.62 40.10 -41.69
C VAL A 12 -22.04 40.53 -40.33
N LYS A 13 -22.48 41.67 -39.79
CA LYS A 13 -22.04 42.15 -38.48
C LYS A 13 -22.51 41.25 -37.33
N ASN A 14 -23.71 40.68 -37.42
CA ASN A 14 -24.23 39.76 -36.41
C ASN A 14 -23.49 38.42 -36.45
N GLU A 15 -23.19 37.89 -37.64
CA GLU A 15 -22.42 36.66 -37.80
C GLU A 15 -21.00 36.78 -37.26
N LEU A 16 -20.32 37.90 -37.53
CA LEU A 16 -19.01 38.19 -36.97
C LEU A 16 -19.02 38.19 -35.44
N ARG A 17 -20.06 38.77 -34.82
CA ARG A 17 -20.22 38.79 -33.37
C ARG A 17 -20.46 37.38 -32.81
N LEU A 18 -21.22 36.53 -33.51
CA LEU A 18 -21.42 35.13 -33.13
C LEU A 18 -20.10 34.35 -33.19
N LEU A 19 -19.35 34.48 -34.29
CA LEU A 19 -18.05 33.83 -34.47
C LEU A 19 -17.04 34.23 -33.40
N GLN A 20 -17.01 35.51 -33.02
CA GLN A 20 -16.17 35.98 -31.91
C GLN A 20 -16.53 35.31 -30.58
N GLY A 21 -17.83 35.12 -30.31
CA GLY A 21 -18.32 34.38 -29.14
C GLY A 21 -17.86 32.93 -29.16
N TYR A 22 -18.00 32.24 -30.29
CA TYR A 22 -17.54 30.86 -30.45
C TYR A 22 -16.04 30.71 -30.28
N ILE A 23 -15.23 31.61 -30.87
CA ILE A 23 -13.77 31.58 -30.73
C ILE A 23 -13.37 31.78 -29.27
N LYS A 24 -14.05 32.68 -28.54
CA LYS A 24 -13.80 32.89 -27.11
C LYS A 24 -14.12 31.64 -26.30
N ASN A 25 -15.31 31.05 -26.51
CA ASN A 25 -15.73 29.84 -25.81
C ASN A 25 -14.78 28.67 -26.08
N PHE A 26 -14.38 28.48 -27.34
CA PHE A 26 -13.44 27.44 -27.73
C PHE A 26 -12.06 27.58 -27.06
N LYS A 27 -11.57 28.81 -26.89
CA LYS A 27 -10.32 29.06 -26.15
C LYS A 27 -10.47 28.68 -24.68
N GLU A 28 -11.58 29.05 -24.04
CA GLU A 28 -11.87 28.73 -22.64
C GLU A 28 -11.98 27.21 -22.41
N GLU A 29 -12.71 26.49 -23.28
CA GLU A 29 -12.82 25.04 -23.25
C GLU A 29 -11.46 24.35 -23.44
N ARG A 30 -10.64 24.82 -24.38
CA ARG A 30 -9.28 24.30 -24.58
C ARG A 30 -8.39 24.51 -23.37
N HIS A 31 -8.47 25.68 -22.72
CA HIS A 31 -7.72 25.95 -21.50
C HIS A 31 -8.18 25.04 -20.35
N SER A 32 -9.49 24.85 -20.18
CA SER A 32 -10.04 23.94 -19.18
C SER A 32 -9.57 22.50 -19.41
N LEU A 33 -9.62 22.01 -20.65
CA LEU A 33 -9.19 20.67 -21.00
C LEU A 33 -7.69 20.45 -20.72
N LEU A 34 -6.85 21.43 -21.06
CA LEU A 34 -5.41 21.36 -20.78
C LEU A 34 -5.13 21.28 -19.28
N LEU A 35 -5.85 22.06 -18.47
CA LEU A 35 -5.70 22.03 -17.02
C LEU A 35 -6.08 20.66 -16.44
N GLN A 36 -7.21 20.09 -16.90
CA GLN A 36 -7.63 18.75 -16.50
C GLN A 36 -6.60 17.67 -16.87
N ILE A 37 -5.95 17.78 -18.02
CA ILE A 37 -4.91 16.84 -18.45
C ILE A 37 -3.67 16.99 -17.56
N GLN A 38 -3.24 18.21 -17.25
CA GLN A 38 -2.10 18.46 -16.37
C GLN A 38 -2.33 17.91 -14.96
N GLU A 39 -3.51 18.12 -14.39
CA GLU A 39 -3.89 17.58 -13.08
C GLU A 39 -3.88 16.04 -13.08
N LYS A 40 -4.47 15.42 -14.10
CA LYS A 40 -4.46 13.95 -14.25
C LYS A 40 -3.04 13.40 -14.37
N ASN A 41 -2.18 14.05 -15.16
CA ASN A 41 -0.79 13.63 -15.33
C ASN A 41 -0.01 13.71 -14.01
N LYS A 42 -0.19 14.79 -13.24
CA LYS A 42 0.42 14.93 -11.91
C LYS A 42 -0.01 13.81 -10.96
N HIS A 43 -1.28 13.44 -10.98
CA HIS A 43 -1.79 12.33 -10.16
C HIS A 43 -1.16 10.99 -10.55
N VAL A 44 -1.00 10.72 -11.86
CA VAL A 44 -0.33 9.50 -12.35
C VAL A 44 1.13 9.44 -11.92
N GLU A 45 1.87 10.55 -11.98
CA GLU A 45 3.25 10.62 -11.52
C GLU A 45 3.37 10.38 -10.02
N ASN A 46 2.48 10.98 -9.21
CA ASN A 46 2.45 10.74 -7.76
C ASN A 46 2.23 9.26 -7.44
N LEU A 47 1.24 8.62 -8.06
CA LEU A 47 0.98 7.19 -7.87
C LEU A 47 2.16 6.30 -8.26
N LYS A 48 2.89 6.67 -9.31
CA LYS A 48 4.09 5.95 -9.73
C LYS A 48 5.19 6.06 -8.68
N SER A 49 5.41 7.26 -8.14
CA SER A 49 6.40 7.49 -7.08
C SER A 49 6.04 6.77 -5.76
N ASP A 50 4.75 6.72 -5.41
CA ASP A 50 4.28 5.99 -4.22
C ASP A 50 4.56 4.49 -4.36
N ASN A 51 4.24 3.91 -5.52
CA ASN A 51 4.56 2.51 -5.80
C ASN A 51 6.06 2.22 -5.75
N ASP A 52 6.89 3.09 -6.35
CA ASP A 52 8.36 2.94 -6.28
C ASP A 52 8.87 3.02 -4.84
N SER A 53 8.28 3.88 -4.01
CA SER A 53 8.62 3.99 -2.59
C SER A 53 8.23 2.73 -1.79
N LEU A 54 7.06 2.16 -2.08
CA LEU A 54 6.59 0.90 -1.49
C LEU A 54 7.50 -0.26 -1.90
N VAL A 55 7.87 -0.35 -3.18
CA VAL A 55 8.80 -1.37 -3.69
C VAL A 55 10.14 -1.30 -2.97
N LYS A 56 10.71 -0.09 -2.81
CA LYS A 56 11.98 0.10 -2.08
C LYS A 56 11.88 -0.29 -0.61
N THR A 57 10.79 0.08 0.05
CA THR A 57 10.55 -0.27 1.45
C THR A 57 10.42 -1.78 1.63
N ASN A 58 9.64 -2.44 0.77
CA ASN A 58 9.49 -3.89 0.76
C ASN A 58 10.81 -4.60 0.46
N ALA A 59 11.64 -4.08 -0.46
CA ALA A 59 12.97 -4.62 -0.75
C ALA A 59 13.91 -4.56 0.46
N TYR A 60 13.89 -3.46 1.21
CA TYR A 60 14.68 -3.31 2.44
C TYR A 60 14.27 -4.35 3.50
N TYR A 61 12.97 -4.50 3.77
CA TYR A 61 12.49 -5.48 4.75
C TYR A 61 12.73 -6.93 4.29
N ASN A 62 12.53 -7.21 3.01
CA ASN A 62 12.82 -8.54 2.45
C ASN A 62 14.30 -8.90 2.55
N LYS A 63 15.21 -7.94 2.37
CA LYS A 63 16.66 -8.16 2.55
C LYS A 63 17.03 -8.45 4.02
N LYS A 64 16.29 -7.88 4.98
CA LYS A 64 16.49 -8.13 6.42
C LYS A 64 15.75 -9.36 6.93
N LYS A 65 14.82 -9.92 6.14
CA LYS A 65 14.09 -11.12 6.50
C LYS A 65 15.08 -12.27 6.53
N SER A 66 15.35 -12.80 7.72
CA SER A 66 16.08 -14.05 7.86
C SER A 66 15.33 -15.16 7.12
N GLY A 67 16.06 -16.13 6.58
CA GLY A 67 15.46 -17.31 5.95
C GLY A 67 14.35 -17.89 6.83
N LYS A 68 13.26 -18.33 6.19
CA LYS A 68 12.11 -18.90 6.89
C LYS A 68 12.56 -20.09 7.74
N LEU A 69 12.44 -19.95 9.06
CA LEU A 69 12.66 -21.05 10.00
C LEU A 69 11.46 -21.99 9.89
N SER A 70 11.72 -23.23 9.47
CA SER A 70 10.71 -24.29 9.43
C SER A 70 11.06 -25.37 10.42
N PHE A 71 10.11 -25.73 11.29
CA PHE A 71 10.30 -26.83 12.23
C PHE A 71 9.62 -28.11 11.74
N ARG A 72 10.25 -29.25 11.99
CA ARG A 72 9.60 -30.56 11.85
C ARG A 72 8.88 -30.93 13.14
N LYS A 73 7.83 -31.73 13.03
CA LYS A 73 7.18 -32.33 14.20
C LYS A 73 8.20 -33.14 15.00
N GLY A 74 8.29 -32.86 16.30
CA GLY A 74 9.27 -33.45 17.23
C GLY A 74 10.56 -32.63 17.40
N GLU A 75 10.81 -31.59 16.61
CA GLU A 75 12.00 -30.75 16.79
C GLU A 75 11.91 -29.91 18.07
N ILE A 76 13.05 -29.83 18.76
CA ILE A 76 13.22 -29.05 19.99
C ILE A 76 13.75 -27.67 19.63
N ALA A 77 13.08 -26.62 20.11
CA ALA A 77 13.51 -25.23 19.99
C ALA A 77 13.62 -24.60 21.38
N ALA A 78 14.52 -23.62 21.53
CA ALA A 78 14.64 -22.84 22.76
C ALA A 78 14.90 -21.37 22.42
N VAL A 79 14.26 -20.47 23.16
CA VAL A 79 14.47 -19.02 23.01
C VAL A 79 15.71 -18.61 23.78
N ARG A 80 16.78 -18.24 23.07
CA ARG A 80 18.09 -17.90 23.68
C ARG A 80 18.22 -16.44 24.10
N ARG A 81 17.43 -15.51 23.55
CA ARG A 81 17.67 -14.06 23.71
C ARG A 81 16.44 -13.32 24.23
N ASN A 82 16.64 -12.49 25.26
CA ASN A 82 15.66 -11.48 25.67
C ASN A 82 15.71 -10.28 24.69
N PRO A 83 14.58 -9.78 24.17
CA PRO A 83 14.50 -8.53 23.42
C PRO A 83 14.97 -7.37 24.30
N LYS A 84 15.59 -6.37 23.67
CA LYS A 84 16.26 -5.24 24.34
C LYS A 84 15.42 -3.95 24.36
N GLU A 85 14.18 -3.99 23.88
CA GLU A 85 13.32 -2.81 23.72
C GLU A 85 12.26 -2.70 24.83
N THR A 86 11.83 -1.46 25.10
CA THR A 86 11.05 -1.02 26.27
C THR A 86 9.63 -1.58 26.35
N ASP A 87 9.11 -2.15 25.26
CA ASP A 87 7.83 -2.87 25.27
C ASP A 87 8.12 -4.38 25.37
N GLU A 88 7.97 -4.94 26.57
CA GLU A 88 8.21 -6.36 26.82
C GLU A 88 7.36 -7.25 25.88
N SER A 89 8.01 -7.87 24.90
CA SER A 89 7.36 -8.88 24.08
C SER A 89 6.81 -10.00 24.96
N THR A 90 5.58 -10.44 24.72
CA THR A 90 4.96 -11.55 25.47
C THR A 90 5.81 -12.83 25.44
N LYS A 91 6.70 -12.97 24.45
CA LYS A 91 7.67 -14.08 24.28
C LYS A 91 8.84 -14.04 25.30
N THR A 92 8.98 -13.00 26.11
CA THR A 92 10.00 -12.90 27.20
C THR A 92 9.56 -13.54 28.51
N GLN A 93 8.27 -13.87 28.61
CA GLN A 93 7.70 -14.39 29.84
C GLN A 93 8.37 -15.70 30.25
N PRO A 94 8.57 -15.96 31.56
CA PRO A 94 9.25 -17.16 32.05
C PRO A 94 8.71 -18.48 31.48
N ARG A 95 7.41 -18.52 31.14
CA ARG A 95 6.74 -19.68 30.52
C ARG A 95 7.26 -20.10 29.14
N TYR A 96 7.95 -19.21 28.42
CA TYR A 96 8.64 -19.52 27.16
C TYR A 96 10.14 -19.80 27.35
N ARG A 97 10.65 -19.75 28.59
CA ARG A 97 12.04 -20.10 28.89
C ARG A 97 12.15 -21.62 29.07
N GLY A 98 13.01 -22.23 28.28
CA GLY A 98 13.25 -23.68 28.30
C GLY A 98 12.99 -24.34 26.93
N PRO A 99 13.36 -25.62 26.79
CA PRO A 99 13.14 -26.37 25.56
C PRO A 99 11.64 -26.62 25.33
N VAL A 100 11.18 -26.28 24.13
CA VAL A 100 9.83 -26.58 23.64
C VAL A 100 9.92 -27.50 22.43
N VAL A 101 8.91 -28.34 22.22
CA VAL A 101 8.81 -29.28 21.11
C VAL A 101 7.68 -28.86 20.18
N ALA A 102 7.93 -28.86 18.87
CA ALA A 102 6.88 -28.71 17.87
C ALA A 102 6.04 -30.00 17.79
N THR A 103 4.79 -29.94 18.25
CA THR A 103 3.86 -31.09 18.26
C THR A 103 3.01 -31.17 17.00
N GLU A 104 2.75 -30.02 16.37
CA GLU A 104 1.88 -29.91 15.20
C GLU A 104 2.36 -28.77 14.31
N ILE A 105 2.30 -28.98 12.99
CA ILE A 105 2.59 -27.98 11.97
C ILE A 105 1.24 -27.53 11.40
N LEU A 106 0.94 -26.24 11.53
CA LEU A 106 -0.28 -25.61 11.04
C LEU A 106 0.03 -24.77 9.78
N PRO A 107 -0.99 -24.36 9.01
CA PRO A 107 -0.81 -23.45 7.89
C PRO A 107 -0.17 -22.11 8.30
N SER A 108 0.43 -21.40 7.34
CA SER A 108 0.95 -20.03 7.54
C SER A 108 2.00 -19.90 8.65
N ASP A 109 3.00 -20.80 8.66
CA ASP A 109 4.16 -20.76 9.58
C ASP A 109 3.78 -20.80 11.06
N THR A 110 2.65 -21.45 11.32
CA THR A 110 2.10 -21.56 12.64
C THR A 110 2.42 -22.95 13.21
N TYR A 111 2.85 -23.01 14.46
CA TYR A 111 3.26 -24.26 15.11
C TYR A 111 2.57 -24.41 16.45
N LYS A 112 2.09 -25.61 16.76
CA LYS A 112 1.66 -25.95 18.11
C LYS A 112 2.87 -26.48 18.87
N ILE A 113 3.27 -25.77 19.90
CA ILE A 113 4.44 -26.11 20.71
C ILE A 113 4.03 -26.54 22.11
N SER A 114 4.75 -27.49 22.70
CA SER A 114 4.59 -27.90 24.09
C SER A 114 5.92 -27.86 24.85
N GLN A 115 5.89 -27.59 26.15
CA GLN A 115 7.10 -27.75 26.98
C GLN A 115 7.57 -29.21 26.98
N LEU A 116 8.88 -29.42 26.83
CA LEU A 116 9.47 -30.76 26.84
C LEU A 116 9.38 -31.38 28.25
N GLU A 117 9.69 -30.59 29.29
CA GLU A 117 9.56 -30.98 30.69
C GLU A 117 8.64 -30.00 31.42
N PRO A 118 7.44 -30.43 31.86
CA PRO A 118 6.51 -29.57 32.60
C PRO A 118 7.01 -29.32 34.02
N SER A 119 7.14 -28.05 34.45
CA SER A 119 7.56 -27.76 35.83
C SER A 119 6.47 -28.06 36.88
N ASN A 120 5.18 -28.01 36.49
CA ASN A 120 4.05 -28.02 37.42
C ASN A 120 2.99 -29.12 37.10
N GLY A 121 3.40 -30.24 36.49
CA GLY A 121 2.54 -31.40 36.21
C GLY A 121 1.53 -31.22 35.06
N ARG A 122 1.16 -30.00 34.68
CA ARG A 122 0.42 -29.71 33.46
C ARG A 122 1.37 -29.25 32.35
N PRO A 123 1.49 -30.00 31.23
CA PRO A 123 2.28 -29.56 30.09
C PRO A 123 1.67 -28.29 29.50
N TYR A 124 2.46 -27.22 29.47
CA TYR A 124 2.09 -25.99 28.77
C TYR A 124 2.13 -26.26 27.26
N ALA A 125 1.06 -25.89 26.55
CA ALA A 125 0.98 -25.94 25.10
C ALA A 125 0.41 -24.63 24.56
N THR A 126 0.96 -24.14 23.45
CA THR A 126 0.55 -22.87 22.84
C THR A 126 0.82 -22.88 21.34
N ILE A 127 0.38 -21.81 20.66
CA ILE A 127 0.58 -21.59 19.23
C ILE A 127 1.64 -20.51 19.04
N ALA A 128 2.60 -20.77 18.15
CA ALA A 128 3.65 -19.83 17.77
C ALA A 128 3.57 -19.51 16.28
N HIS A 129 3.84 -18.24 15.95
CA HIS A 129 4.06 -17.71 14.61
C HIS A 129 5.48 -17.15 14.50
#